data_AF-A0A4R6V295-F1
#
_entry.id   AF-A0A4R6V295-F1
#
_cell.length_a   1.000
_cell.length_b   1.000
_cell.length_c   1.000
_cell.angle_alpha   90.00
_cell.angle_beta   90.00
_cell.angle_gamma   90.00
#
_symmetry.space_group_name_H-M   'P 1'
#
loop_
_entity.id
_entity.type
_entity.pdbx_description
1 polymer ?
#
loop_
_entity_poly.entity_id
_entity_poly.type
_entity_poly.pdbx_seq_one_letter_code
_entity_poly.pdbx_strand_id
1 'polypeptide(L)'
;MSDGRIDLDSIAWDWRPGAQDIAPSGRSIESSSFTDREVAERSVADNLAGNAALVRSWLATARPTLGVTWEHGAATGRHVPKWAETAADIVDVTSSLALLRRDPSMPEGFHVHTAYPVPSRRFEGADPTAAEWQALAGLFTGYLHQDVGDDHGSVEGGLEAFAREWPHDDVWAATGQAQHLLERFGSEDATRAAAESLGLEYHPPSTGQSYRRWLGDVQQILWRAT
;
A
#
# COMPACT_ATOMS: atom_id res chain seq x y z
N MET A 1 -33.63 4.07 -7.39
CA MET A 1 -32.43 3.42 -7.97
C MET A 1 -31.44 4.54 -8.24
N SER A 2 -30.59 4.87 -7.27
CA SER A 2 -29.54 5.87 -7.44
C SER A 2 -28.38 5.26 -8.22
N ASP A 3 -27.87 6.01 -9.19
CA ASP A 3 -26.70 5.66 -10.01
C ASP A 3 -25.53 5.30 -9.08
N GLY A 4 -24.93 4.12 -9.27
CA GLY A 4 -23.89 3.57 -8.39
C GLY A 4 -22.52 4.20 -8.56
N ARG A 5 -22.47 5.45 -9.03
CA ARG A 5 -21.25 6.24 -9.18
C ARG A 5 -20.89 6.82 -7.81
N ILE A 6 -19.64 6.59 -7.40
CA ILE A 6 -19.03 7.27 -6.26
C ILE A 6 -19.00 8.75 -6.62
N ASP A 7 -19.59 9.60 -5.77
CA ASP A 7 -19.47 11.04 -5.90
C ASP A 7 -18.02 11.40 -5.57
N LEU A 8 -17.32 12.02 -6.53
CA LEU A 8 -15.91 12.37 -6.37
C LEU A 8 -15.76 13.74 -5.71
N ASP A 9 -16.81 14.56 -5.76
CA ASP A 9 -16.82 15.92 -5.21
C ASP A 9 -17.01 15.91 -3.68
N SER A 10 -17.49 14.80 -3.11
CA SER A 10 -17.59 14.54 -1.67
C SER A 10 -16.29 14.04 -1.03
N ILE A 11 -15.33 13.56 -1.83
CA ILE A 11 -14.03 13.12 -1.32
C ILE A 11 -13.20 14.35 -0.97
N ALA A 12 -12.97 14.59 0.32
CA ALA A 12 -12.10 15.67 0.77
C ALA A 12 -10.64 15.39 0.39
N TRP A 13 -10.08 16.22 -0.50
CA TRP A 13 -8.68 16.15 -0.92
C TRP A 13 -7.81 17.04 -0.01
N ASP A 14 -7.15 16.48 1.02
CA ASP A 14 -6.07 17.19 1.75
C ASP A 14 -4.71 16.93 1.07
N TRP A 15 -4.61 17.28 -0.21
CA TRP A 15 -3.38 17.14 -0.97
C TRP A 15 -2.33 18.15 -0.49
N ARG A 16 -1.21 17.66 0.04
CA ARG A 16 -0.03 18.46 0.36
C ARG A 16 1.16 17.97 -0.48
N PRO A 17 1.82 18.84 -1.25
CA PRO A 17 3.06 18.46 -1.92
C PRO A 17 4.15 18.21 -0.86
N GLY A 18 4.63 16.96 -0.78
CA GLY A 18 5.66 16.53 0.16
C GLY A 18 7.00 17.19 -0.12
N ALA A 19 7.65 17.67 0.93
CA ALA A 19 9.10 17.88 0.93
C ALA A 19 9.75 16.49 0.81
N GLN A 20 10.51 16.24 -0.25
CA GLN A 20 11.18 14.97 -0.45
C GLN A 20 12.31 14.80 0.58
N ASP A 21 12.15 13.84 1.49
CA ASP A 21 13.20 13.47 2.42
C ASP A 21 14.30 12.68 1.70
N ILE A 22 15.54 13.13 1.85
CA ILE A 22 16.72 12.33 1.54
C ILE A 22 16.96 11.46 2.77
N ALA A 23 16.98 10.12 2.59
CA ALA A 23 17.35 9.23 3.68
C ALA A 23 18.74 9.63 4.26
N PRO A 24 19.01 9.44 5.56
CA PRO A 24 20.32 9.74 6.17
C PRO A 24 21.51 9.03 5.49
N SER A 25 21.24 8.02 4.65
CA SER A 25 22.19 7.28 3.83
C SER A 25 22.57 7.94 2.50
N GLY A 26 21.91 9.04 2.11
CA GLY A 26 22.11 9.72 0.83
C GLY A 26 21.54 8.98 -0.38
N ARG A 27 20.75 7.91 -0.18
CA ARG A 27 20.07 7.18 -1.27
C ARG A 27 18.65 7.71 -1.48
N SER A 28 18.23 7.76 -2.75
CA SER A 28 16.86 8.13 -3.14
C SER A 28 15.85 7.23 -2.44
N ILE A 29 14.86 7.84 -1.78
CA ILE A 29 13.64 7.14 -1.39
C ILE A 29 12.92 6.77 -2.70
N GLU A 30 12.35 5.57 -2.75
CA GLU A 30 11.44 5.22 -3.83
C GLU A 30 10.29 6.21 -3.83
N SER A 31 10.06 6.91 -4.93
CA SER A 31 9.06 7.96 -4.97
C SER A 31 8.27 7.88 -6.25
N SER A 32 6.99 8.22 -6.16
CA SER A 32 6.12 8.31 -7.31
C SER A 32 5.23 9.52 -7.20
N SER A 33 4.86 10.08 -8.34
CA SER A 33 3.92 11.19 -8.40
C SER A 33 3.10 11.08 -9.67
N PHE A 34 1.81 11.39 -9.54
CA PHE A 34 0.96 11.63 -10.70
C PHE A 34 1.54 12.75 -11.55
N THR A 35 1.25 12.71 -12.85
CA THR A 35 1.71 13.72 -13.81
C THR A 35 1.25 15.12 -13.42
N ASP A 36 -0.02 15.24 -13.04
CA ASP A 36 -0.65 16.47 -12.58
C ASP A 36 -1.93 16.12 -11.78
N ARG A 37 -2.62 17.17 -11.30
CA ARG A 37 -3.86 17.04 -10.51
C ARG A 37 -4.99 16.37 -11.28
N GLU A 38 -5.19 16.71 -12.55
CA GLU A 38 -6.29 16.15 -13.36
C GLU A 38 -6.08 14.63 -13.54
N VAL A 39 -4.84 14.21 -13.80
CA VAL A 39 -4.48 12.80 -13.88
C VAL A 39 -4.65 12.10 -12.55
N ALA A 40 -4.30 12.74 -11.43
CA ALA A 40 -4.51 12.18 -10.09
C ALA A 40 -5.99 11.93 -9.80
N GLU A 41 -6.83 12.94 -9.97
CA GLU A 41 -8.29 12.86 -9.72
C GLU A 41 -8.94 11.77 -10.58
N ARG A 42 -8.63 11.73 -11.88
CA ARG A 42 -9.13 10.68 -12.78
C ARG A 42 -8.63 9.29 -12.38
N SER A 43 -7.34 9.14 -12.07
CA SER A 43 -6.78 7.83 -11.72
C SER A 43 -7.37 7.30 -10.42
N VAL A 44 -7.61 8.15 -9.42
CA VAL A 44 -8.28 7.71 -8.19
C VAL A 44 -9.73 7.33 -8.46
N ALA A 45 -10.45 8.13 -9.26
CA ALA A 45 -11.81 7.82 -9.66
C ALA A 45 -11.95 6.47 -10.36
N ASP A 46 -11.11 6.22 -11.37
CA ASP A 46 -11.10 4.97 -12.13
C ASP A 46 -10.74 3.78 -11.24
N ASN A 47 -9.78 3.96 -10.32
CA ASN A 47 -9.40 2.93 -9.35
C ASN A 47 -10.56 2.57 -8.41
N LEU A 48 -11.21 3.58 -7.82
CA LEU A 48 -12.36 3.38 -6.94
C LEU A 48 -13.55 2.74 -7.68
N ALA A 49 -13.83 3.17 -8.90
CA ALA A 49 -14.88 2.60 -9.74
C ALA A 49 -14.58 1.13 -10.07
N GLY A 50 -13.35 0.83 -10.48
CA GLY A 50 -12.87 -0.51 -10.78
C GLY A 50 -12.91 -1.47 -9.60
N ASN A 51 -12.70 -0.95 -8.39
CA ASN A 51 -12.69 -1.71 -7.14
C ASN A 51 -13.98 -1.58 -6.30
N ALA A 52 -15.06 -1.01 -6.84
CA ALA A 52 -16.24 -0.64 -6.06
C ALA A 52 -16.88 -1.82 -5.27
N ALA A 53 -16.83 -3.05 -5.81
CA ALA A 53 -17.32 -4.24 -5.11
C ALA A 53 -16.45 -4.62 -3.90
N LEU A 54 -15.13 -4.49 -4.04
CA LEU A 54 -14.17 -4.73 -2.96
C LEU A 54 -14.32 -3.67 -1.86
N VAL A 55 -14.43 -2.39 -2.25
CA VAL A 55 -14.65 -1.28 -1.30
C VAL A 55 -15.94 -1.49 -0.49
N ARG A 56 -17.06 -1.84 -1.14
CA ARG A 56 -18.32 -2.14 -0.43
C ARG A 56 -18.20 -3.31 0.52
N SER A 57 -17.51 -4.37 0.10
CA SER A 57 -17.28 -5.55 0.95
C SER A 57 -16.41 -5.20 2.16
N TRP A 58 -15.36 -4.42 1.93
CA TRP A 58 -14.49 -3.92 3.00
C TRP A 58 -15.26 -3.06 3.98
N LEU A 59 -16.12 -2.14 3.53
CA LEU A 59 -16.96 -1.27 4.39
C LEU A 59 -17.90 -2.05 5.33
N ALA A 60 -18.20 -3.32 5.03
CA ALA A 60 -18.96 -4.21 5.91
C ALA A 60 -18.13 -4.90 7.01
N THR A 61 -16.79 -4.75 7.00
CA THR A 61 -15.89 -5.32 8.02
C THR A 61 -15.61 -4.34 9.17
N ALA A 62 -14.66 -4.67 10.06
CA ALA A 62 -14.12 -3.75 11.06
C ALA A 62 -12.72 -3.21 10.70
N ARG A 63 -12.16 -3.58 9.52
CA ARG A 63 -10.81 -3.20 9.12
C ARG A 63 -10.74 -1.69 8.86
N PRO A 64 -9.77 -0.96 9.45
CA PRO A 64 -9.72 0.51 9.38
C PRO A 64 -9.25 1.06 8.03
N THR A 65 -8.46 0.27 7.28
CA THR A 65 -7.86 0.68 6.02
C THR A 65 -8.06 -0.37 4.92
N LEU A 66 -7.98 0.07 3.67
CA LEU A 66 -7.98 -0.78 2.47
C LEU A 66 -7.08 -0.16 1.39
N GLY A 67 -6.04 -0.86 0.97
CA GLY A 67 -5.31 -0.56 -0.26
C GLY A 67 -5.98 -1.19 -1.48
N VAL A 68 -6.18 -0.42 -2.55
CA VAL A 68 -6.67 -0.91 -3.84
C VAL A 68 -5.78 -0.45 -4.98
N THR A 69 -5.51 -1.34 -5.93
CA THR A 69 -4.74 -1.04 -7.13
C THR A 69 -5.59 -1.11 -8.39
N TRP A 70 -5.24 -0.32 -9.38
CA TRP A 70 -5.91 -0.32 -10.68
C TRP A 70 -4.94 -0.01 -11.82
N GLU A 71 -5.20 -0.61 -12.98
CA GLU A 71 -4.43 -0.46 -14.21
C GLU A 71 -5.20 0.44 -15.19
N HIS A 72 -4.62 1.59 -15.55
CA HIS A 72 -5.30 2.68 -16.27
C HIS A 72 -5.16 2.62 -17.80
N GLY A 73 -4.35 1.69 -18.32
CA GLY A 73 -4.11 1.52 -19.77
C GLY A 73 -3.29 2.64 -20.42
N ALA A 74 -2.98 3.71 -19.70
CA ALA A 74 -2.10 4.81 -20.08
C ALA A 74 -1.27 5.26 -18.89
N ALA A 75 -0.17 5.98 -19.15
CA ALA A 75 0.70 6.48 -18.10
C ALA A 75 -0.06 7.46 -17.18
N THR A 76 -0.03 7.19 -15.88
CA THR A 76 -0.66 8.02 -14.82
C THR A 76 0.35 8.90 -14.11
N GLY A 77 1.63 8.54 -14.18
CA GLY A 77 2.69 9.31 -13.56
C GLY A 77 4.05 8.65 -13.74
N ARG A 78 4.99 9.11 -12.92
CA ARG A 78 6.37 8.65 -12.94
C ARG A 78 6.78 8.07 -11.61
N HIS A 79 7.67 7.10 -11.69
CA HIS A 79 8.22 6.37 -10.57
C HIS A 79 9.74 6.43 -10.62
N VAL A 80 10.35 6.81 -9.49
CA VAL A 80 11.79 6.84 -9.27
C VAL A 80 12.15 5.59 -8.46
N PRO A 81 12.72 4.56 -9.10
CA PRO A 81 13.13 3.37 -8.37
C PRO A 81 14.26 3.68 -7.39
N LYS A 82 14.39 2.89 -6.31
CA LYS A 82 15.43 3.09 -5.28
C LYS A 82 16.87 3.10 -5.81
N TRP A 83 17.11 2.45 -6.95
CA TRP A 83 18.41 2.37 -7.61
C TRP A 83 18.62 3.44 -8.70
N ALA A 84 17.66 4.35 -8.90
CA ALA A 84 17.80 5.42 -9.87
C ALA A 84 19.03 6.29 -9.54
N GLU A 85 19.94 6.41 -10.49
CA GLU A 85 21.12 7.28 -10.38
C GLU A 85 20.93 8.54 -11.25
N THR A 86 20.04 8.47 -12.24
CA THR A 86 19.84 9.50 -13.24
C THR A 86 18.36 9.65 -13.60
N ALA A 87 18.03 10.75 -14.29
CA ALA A 87 16.68 10.97 -14.82
C ALA A 87 16.25 9.92 -15.86
N ALA A 88 17.20 9.20 -16.47
CA ALA A 88 16.92 8.12 -17.42
C ALA A 88 16.40 6.85 -16.73
N ASP A 89 16.59 6.73 -15.41
CA ASP A 89 16.11 5.59 -14.61
C ASP A 89 14.66 5.78 -14.13
N ILE A 90 14.08 6.96 -14.36
CA ILE A 90 12.70 7.29 -14.03
C ILE A 90 11.78 6.64 -15.06
N VAL A 91 10.80 5.87 -14.58
CA VAL A 91 9.88 5.13 -15.45
C VAL A 91 8.48 5.70 -15.38
N ASP A 92 7.83 5.79 -16.54
CA ASP A 92 6.38 6.00 -16.59
C ASP A 92 5.67 4.75 -16.07
N VAL A 93 4.63 4.95 -15.27
CA VAL A 93 3.82 3.87 -14.72
C VAL A 93 2.36 4.07 -15.08
N THR A 94 1.65 2.96 -15.25
CA THR A 94 0.27 2.90 -15.75
C THR A 94 -0.72 2.42 -14.69
N SER A 95 -0.23 2.04 -13.51
CA SER A 95 -1.06 1.62 -12.37
C SER A 95 -1.09 2.69 -11.29
N SER A 96 -2.12 2.67 -10.44
CA SER A 96 -2.17 3.48 -9.20
C SER A 96 -2.54 2.61 -8.01
N LEU A 97 -2.05 2.97 -6.83
CA LEU A 97 -2.57 2.53 -5.55
C LEU A 97 -3.37 3.67 -4.90
N ALA A 98 -4.52 3.34 -4.32
CA ALA A 98 -5.26 4.23 -3.43
C ALA A 98 -5.41 3.54 -2.08
N LEU A 99 -4.99 4.20 -1.01
CA LEU A 99 -5.21 3.79 0.36
C LEU A 99 -6.45 4.51 0.90
N LEU A 100 -7.45 3.73 1.26
CA LEU A 100 -8.69 4.23 1.86
C LEU A 100 -8.63 4.06 3.36
N ARG A 101 -9.16 5.04 4.09
CA ARG A 101 -9.37 4.96 5.53
C ARG A 101 -10.84 5.18 5.85
N ARG A 102 -11.38 4.37 6.76
CA ARG A 102 -12.78 4.53 7.19
C ARG A 102 -13.01 5.88 7.81
N ASP A 103 -14.13 6.47 7.45
CA ASP A 103 -14.58 7.74 7.98
C ASP A 103 -16.10 7.79 7.92
N PRO A 104 -16.80 7.46 9.02
CA PRO A 104 -18.27 7.49 9.06
C PRO A 104 -18.87 8.89 8.88
N SER A 105 -18.07 9.95 8.93
CA SER A 105 -18.54 11.31 8.68
C SER A 105 -18.62 11.66 7.19
N MET A 106 -17.90 10.91 6.33
CA MET A 106 -17.98 11.04 4.88
C MET A 106 -19.23 10.35 4.34
N PRO A 107 -19.89 10.88 3.29
CA PRO A 107 -21.05 10.25 2.67
C PRO A 107 -20.80 8.81 2.20
N GLU A 108 -19.59 8.53 1.73
CA GLU A 108 -19.14 7.23 1.24
C GLU A 108 -18.70 6.29 2.37
N GLY A 109 -18.55 6.80 3.60
CA GLY A 109 -18.05 6.06 4.76
C GLY A 109 -16.52 5.89 4.81
N PHE A 110 -15.79 6.56 3.91
CA PHE A 110 -14.32 6.58 3.86
C PHE A 110 -13.81 7.88 3.25
N HIS A 111 -12.52 8.17 3.45
CA HIS A 111 -11.76 9.12 2.63
C HIS A 111 -10.55 8.43 2.00
N VAL A 112 -10.02 9.02 0.93
CA VAL A 112 -8.74 8.62 0.34
C VAL A 112 -7.64 9.21 1.20
N HIS A 113 -6.89 8.37 1.92
CA HIS A 113 -5.81 8.80 2.82
C HIS A 113 -4.57 9.22 2.02
N THR A 114 -4.16 8.39 1.08
CA THR A 114 -3.13 8.71 0.09
C THR A 114 -3.39 7.93 -1.20
N ALA A 115 -2.88 8.45 -2.32
CA ALA A 115 -2.90 7.75 -3.59
C ALA A 115 -1.69 8.14 -4.41
N TYR A 116 -1.12 7.18 -5.13
CA TYR A 116 0.08 7.41 -5.91
C TYR A 116 0.23 6.38 -7.04
N PRO A 117 0.92 6.73 -8.13
CA PRO A 117 1.24 5.79 -9.19
C PRO A 117 2.17 4.68 -8.69
N VAL A 118 1.93 3.44 -9.09
CA VAL A 118 2.80 2.31 -8.71
C VAL A 118 3.20 1.53 -9.95
N PRO A 119 4.42 0.93 -9.99
CA PRO A 119 4.75 -0.04 -11.02
C PRO A 119 3.73 -1.18 -11.02
N SER A 120 3.41 -1.73 -12.18
CA SER A 120 2.54 -2.92 -12.27
C SER A 120 3.31 -4.13 -11.72
N ARG A 121 3.13 -4.42 -10.43
CA ARG A 121 3.80 -5.53 -9.73
C ARG A 121 2.78 -6.64 -9.48
N ARG A 122 2.56 -7.49 -10.48
CA ARG A 122 1.79 -8.73 -10.29
C ARG A 122 2.76 -9.89 -10.18
N PHE A 123 2.70 -10.59 -9.05
CA PHE A 123 3.41 -11.84 -8.86
C PHE A 123 2.40 -13.00 -8.77
N GLU A 124 2.65 -14.05 -9.54
CA GLU A 124 1.74 -15.20 -9.59
C GLU A 124 1.62 -15.85 -8.21
N GLY A 125 0.39 -15.98 -7.72
CA GLY A 125 0.10 -16.53 -6.40
C GLY A 125 0.23 -15.55 -5.23
N ALA A 126 0.37 -14.25 -5.48
CA ALA A 126 0.37 -13.19 -4.46
C ALA A 126 -0.59 -12.03 -4.86
N ASP A 127 -1.89 -12.33 -4.89
CA ASP A 127 -2.94 -11.36 -5.21
C ASP A 127 -3.44 -10.65 -3.93
N PRO A 128 -3.27 -9.32 -3.79
CA PRO A 128 -3.68 -8.60 -2.59
C PRO A 128 -5.19 -8.64 -2.32
N THR A 129 -6.01 -8.95 -3.33
CA THR A 129 -7.46 -9.06 -3.20
C THR A 129 -7.91 -10.44 -2.71
N ALA A 130 -7.06 -11.46 -2.84
CA ALA A 130 -7.38 -12.82 -2.43
C ALA A 130 -7.44 -12.91 -0.91
N ALA A 131 -8.48 -13.58 -0.38
CA ALA A 131 -8.70 -13.72 1.07
C ALA A 131 -7.48 -14.30 1.82
N GLU A 132 -6.67 -15.13 1.13
CA GLU A 132 -5.41 -15.68 1.65
C GLU A 132 -4.34 -14.62 1.96
N TRP A 133 -4.42 -13.40 1.42
CA TRP A 133 -3.41 -12.35 1.60
C TRP A 133 -3.94 -11.04 2.18
N GLN A 134 -5.26 -10.88 2.33
CA GLN A 134 -5.86 -9.58 2.64
C GLN A 134 -5.38 -8.92 3.94
N ALA A 135 -5.05 -9.68 4.98
CA ALA A 135 -4.58 -9.10 6.24
C ALA A 135 -3.14 -8.59 6.10
N LEU A 136 -2.28 -9.37 5.45
CA LEU A 136 -0.90 -8.97 5.16
C LEU A 136 -0.83 -7.82 4.16
N ALA A 137 -1.66 -7.84 3.11
CA ALA A 137 -1.79 -6.72 2.18
C ALA A 137 -2.33 -5.47 2.88
N GLY A 138 -3.26 -5.62 3.82
CA GLY A 138 -3.77 -4.52 4.65
C GLY A 138 -2.68 -3.89 5.54
N LEU A 139 -1.82 -4.71 6.14
CA LEU A 139 -0.62 -4.22 6.84
C LEU A 139 0.30 -3.44 5.89
N PHE A 140 0.66 -4.04 4.76
CA PHE A 140 1.63 -3.45 3.83
C PHE A 140 1.14 -2.14 3.25
N THR A 141 -0.06 -2.13 2.69
CA THR A 141 -0.62 -0.95 2.03
C THR A 141 -1.10 0.11 3.01
N GLY A 142 -1.55 -0.29 4.20
CA GLY A 142 -2.15 0.64 5.17
C GLY A 142 -1.19 1.25 6.17
N TYR A 143 -0.04 0.62 6.44
CA TYR A 143 0.88 1.03 7.51
C TYR A 143 2.34 1.02 7.09
N LEU A 144 2.70 0.31 6.00
CA LEU A 144 4.07 0.23 5.47
C LEU A 144 4.15 0.77 4.03
N HIS A 145 3.30 1.75 3.70
CA HIS A 145 3.32 2.49 2.44
C HIS A 145 4.46 3.51 2.39
N GLN A 146 4.61 4.19 1.26
CA GLN A 146 5.74 5.11 0.99
C GLN A 146 5.88 6.25 2.03
N ASP A 147 4.81 6.61 2.73
CA ASP A 147 4.75 7.73 3.68
C ASP A 147 4.79 7.26 5.16
N VAL A 148 5.17 5.99 5.43
CA VAL A 148 5.22 5.43 6.80
C VAL A 148 6.05 6.27 7.78
N GLY A 149 7.12 6.91 7.32
CA GLY A 149 7.94 7.80 8.14
C GLY A 149 7.17 9.02 8.64
N ASP A 150 6.33 9.61 7.79
CA ASP A 150 5.52 10.77 8.13
C ASP A 150 4.30 10.38 8.98
N ASP A 151 3.64 9.27 8.65
CA ASP A 151 2.40 8.86 9.30
C ASP A 151 2.61 8.16 10.65
N HIS A 152 3.72 7.43 10.79
CA HIS A 152 3.96 6.55 11.93
C HIS A 152 5.33 6.74 12.58
N GLY A 153 6.18 7.62 12.04
CA GLY A 153 7.52 7.92 12.57
C GLY A 153 8.57 6.85 12.25
N SER A 154 8.18 5.57 12.18
CA SER A 154 9.04 4.46 11.74
C SER A 154 8.23 3.25 11.28
N VAL A 155 8.92 2.27 10.71
CA VAL A 155 8.35 0.96 10.34
C VAL A 155 7.81 0.22 11.57
N GLU A 156 8.52 0.28 12.69
CA GLU A 156 8.06 -0.26 13.98
C GLU A 156 6.78 0.46 14.43
N GLY A 157 6.73 1.78 14.33
CA GLY A 157 5.52 2.56 14.61
C GLY A 157 4.33 2.15 13.74
N GLY A 158 4.57 1.84 12.46
CA GLY A 158 3.54 1.33 11.56
C GLY A 158 3.03 -0.06 11.97
N LEU A 159 3.94 -0.97 12.36
CA LEU A 159 3.57 -2.30 12.88
C LEU A 159 2.78 -2.20 14.19
N GLU A 160 3.17 -1.31 15.10
CA GLU A 160 2.46 -1.05 16.35
C GLU A 160 1.07 -0.45 16.11
N ALA A 161 0.95 0.50 15.18
CA ALA A 161 -0.33 1.08 14.81
C ALA A 161 -1.26 0.03 14.19
N PHE A 162 -0.75 -0.84 13.32
CA PHE A 162 -1.52 -1.96 12.77
C PHE A 162 -2.04 -2.89 13.87
N ALA A 163 -1.16 -3.32 14.79
CA ALA A 163 -1.53 -4.19 15.90
C ALA A 163 -2.60 -3.58 16.82
N ARG A 164 -2.59 -2.25 16.99
CA ARG A 164 -3.53 -1.51 17.81
C ARG A 164 -4.88 -1.26 17.14
N GLU A 165 -4.88 -1.00 15.83
CA GLU A 165 -6.06 -0.51 15.10
C GLU A 165 -6.85 -1.62 14.39
N TRP A 166 -6.21 -2.73 14.05
CA TRP A 166 -6.88 -3.84 13.37
C TRP A 166 -7.52 -4.86 14.34
N PRO A 167 -8.57 -5.57 13.92
CA PRO A 167 -9.11 -6.69 14.70
C PRO A 167 -8.03 -7.72 15.02
N HIS A 168 -7.99 -8.21 16.26
CA HIS A 168 -6.96 -9.15 16.72
C HIS A 168 -6.83 -10.40 15.82
N ASP A 169 -7.95 -10.95 15.34
CA ASP A 169 -7.95 -12.10 14.43
C ASP A 169 -7.29 -11.78 13.08
N ASP A 170 -7.45 -10.55 12.57
CA ASP A 170 -6.78 -10.11 11.35
C ASP A 170 -5.29 -9.84 11.59
N VAL A 171 -4.90 -9.35 12.78
CA VAL A 171 -3.48 -9.22 13.15
C VAL A 171 -2.81 -10.59 13.17
N TRP A 172 -3.45 -11.60 13.76
CA TRP A 172 -2.99 -12.99 13.70
C TRP A 172 -2.97 -13.56 12.29
N ALA A 173 -4.01 -13.29 11.50
CA ALA A 173 -4.03 -13.69 10.10
C ALA A 173 -2.82 -13.10 9.35
N ALA A 174 -2.48 -11.82 9.53
CA ALA A 174 -1.32 -11.20 8.89
C ALA A 174 -0.01 -11.93 9.25
N THR A 175 0.18 -12.33 10.51
CA THR A 175 1.37 -13.11 10.91
C THR A 175 1.43 -14.49 10.23
N GLY A 176 0.30 -15.20 10.18
CA GLY A 176 0.22 -16.50 9.52
C GLY A 176 0.42 -16.39 8.00
N GLN A 177 -0.08 -15.30 7.41
CA GLN A 177 0.12 -14.98 5.99
C GLN A 177 1.57 -14.64 5.68
N ALA A 178 2.28 -13.92 6.56
CA ALA A 178 3.72 -13.68 6.39
C ALA A 178 4.52 -14.99 6.40
N GLN A 179 4.20 -15.92 7.32
CA GLN A 179 4.79 -17.26 7.33
C GLN A 179 4.43 -18.04 6.06
N HIS A 180 3.17 -18.00 5.63
CA HIS A 180 2.72 -18.68 4.42
C HIS A 180 3.45 -18.17 3.17
N LEU A 181 3.71 -16.86 3.08
CA LEU A 181 4.49 -16.24 2.01
C LEU A 181 5.92 -16.81 1.98
N LEU A 182 6.58 -16.93 3.14
CA LEU A 182 7.94 -17.47 3.26
C LEU A 182 8.04 -18.95 2.85
N GLU A 183 7.04 -19.74 3.17
CA GLU A 183 6.93 -21.16 2.84
C GLU A 183 6.65 -21.37 1.35
N ARG A 184 5.73 -20.57 0.80
CA ARG A 184 5.32 -20.66 -0.60
C ARG A 184 6.42 -20.20 -1.55
N PHE A 185 7.09 -19.10 -1.22
CA PHE A 185 8.11 -18.48 -2.06
C PHE A 185 9.50 -18.67 -1.45
N GLY A 186 10.13 -19.82 -1.72
CA GLY A 186 11.34 -20.25 -1.01
C GLY A 186 12.62 -19.43 -1.28
N SER A 187 12.68 -18.65 -2.36
CA SER A 187 13.84 -17.79 -2.68
C SER A 187 13.65 -16.36 -2.20
N GLU A 188 14.75 -15.64 -1.95
CA GLU A 188 14.74 -14.22 -1.58
C GLU A 188 14.05 -13.36 -2.65
N ASP A 189 14.37 -13.58 -3.93
CA ASP A 189 13.76 -12.82 -5.04
C ASP A 189 12.26 -13.07 -5.18
N ALA A 190 11.81 -14.32 -5.04
CA ALA A 190 10.38 -14.64 -5.11
C ALA A 190 9.63 -14.10 -3.90
N THR A 191 10.23 -14.16 -2.70
CA THR A 191 9.67 -13.58 -1.48
C THR A 191 9.50 -12.07 -1.64
N ARG A 192 10.55 -11.39 -2.13
CA ARG A 192 10.52 -9.95 -2.40
C ARG A 192 9.42 -9.60 -3.39
N ALA A 193 9.40 -10.25 -4.55
CA ALA A 193 8.42 -9.96 -5.60
C ALA A 193 6.98 -10.22 -5.13
N ALA A 194 6.74 -11.28 -4.34
CA ALA A 194 5.45 -11.52 -3.72
C ALA A 194 5.06 -10.44 -2.71
N ALA A 195 5.96 -10.03 -1.81
CA ALA A 195 5.68 -8.98 -0.84
C ALA A 195 5.39 -7.62 -1.50
N GLU A 196 6.16 -7.25 -2.53
CA GLU A 196 5.91 -6.05 -3.34
C GLU A 196 4.57 -6.14 -4.10
N SER A 197 4.19 -7.32 -4.61
CA SER A 197 2.87 -7.57 -5.23
C SER A 197 1.71 -7.41 -4.25
N LEU A 198 1.96 -7.65 -2.96
CA LEU A 198 1.00 -7.39 -1.88
C LEU A 198 1.01 -5.92 -1.39
N GLY A 199 1.84 -5.06 -2.00
CA GLY A 199 1.88 -3.62 -1.73
C GLY A 199 2.90 -3.17 -0.69
N LEU A 200 3.92 -3.98 -0.38
CA LEU A 200 5.00 -3.55 0.52
C LEU A 200 5.93 -2.56 -0.20
N GLU A 201 5.95 -1.30 0.27
CA GLU A 201 6.90 -0.27 -0.24
C GLU A 201 8.15 -0.14 0.64
N TYR A 202 8.07 -0.57 1.90
CA TYR A 202 9.25 -0.70 2.75
C TYR A 202 10.27 -1.69 2.18
N HIS A 203 11.55 -1.33 2.28
CA HIS A 203 12.66 -2.12 1.72
C HIS A 203 13.62 -2.57 2.83
N PRO A 204 13.45 -3.79 3.37
CA PRO A 204 14.30 -4.32 4.44
C PRO A 204 15.82 -4.26 4.18
N PRO A 205 16.32 -4.42 2.94
CA PRO A 205 17.77 -4.31 2.68
C PRO A 205 18.35 -2.93 2.98
N SER A 206 17.53 -1.87 3.03
CA SER A 206 17.98 -0.53 3.45
C SER A 206 18.48 -0.50 4.90
N THR A 207 18.01 -1.41 5.74
CA THR A 207 18.47 -1.60 7.13
C THR A 207 19.35 -2.85 7.29
N GLY A 208 19.87 -3.41 6.19
CA GLY A 208 20.73 -4.59 6.21
C GLY A 208 20.01 -5.92 6.44
N GLN A 209 18.69 -5.99 6.26
CA GLN A 209 17.92 -7.22 6.38
C GLN A 209 17.47 -7.75 5.02
N SER A 210 17.33 -9.07 4.87
CA SER A 210 16.64 -9.65 3.71
C SER A 210 15.11 -9.60 3.94
N TYR A 211 14.31 -9.64 2.88
CA TYR A 211 12.85 -9.74 2.97
C TYR A 211 12.45 -10.99 3.76
N ARG A 212 13.13 -12.12 3.51
CA ARG A 212 12.85 -13.37 4.22
C ARG A 212 13.07 -13.25 5.71
N ARG A 213 14.20 -12.64 6.11
CA ARG A 213 14.50 -12.40 7.52
C ARG A 213 13.48 -11.46 8.16
N TRP A 214 13.23 -10.32 7.52
CA TRP A 214 12.32 -9.30 8.05
C TRP A 214 10.89 -9.83 8.22
N LEU A 215 10.35 -10.55 7.23
CA LEU A 215 9.03 -11.19 7.33
C LEU A 215 8.97 -12.24 8.45
N GLY A 216 10.07 -12.94 8.71
CA GLY A 216 10.17 -13.85 9.86
C GLY A 216 10.12 -13.11 11.20
N ASP A 217 10.64 -11.88 11.24
CA ASP A 217 10.64 -11.03 12.43
C ASP A 217 9.31 -10.29 12.63
N VAL A 218 8.53 -10.01 11.57
CA VAL A 218 7.20 -9.35 11.63
C VAL A 218 6.29 -10.01 12.67
N GLN A 219 6.26 -11.34 12.72
CA GLN A 219 5.45 -12.06 13.69
C GLN A 219 5.88 -11.75 15.14
N GLN A 220 7.19 -11.70 15.42
CA GLN A 220 7.70 -11.37 16.75
C GLN A 220 7.41 -9.92 17.13
N ILE A 221 7.43 -9.01 16.15
CA ILE A 221 7.15 -7.60 16.35
C ILE A 221 5.66 -7.41 16.68
N LEU A 222 4.76 -7.99 15.87
CA LEU A 222 3.32 -7.90 16.11
C LEU A 222 2.91 -8.54 17.45
N TRP A 223 3.55 -9.65 17.85
CA TRP A 223 3.33 -10.25 19.17
C TRP A 223 3.68 -9.35 20.36
N ARG A 224 4.65 -8.45 20.20
CA ARG A 224 5.05 -7.53 21.28
C ARG A 224 4.15 -6.31 21.37
N ALA A 225 3.44 -6.01 20.29
CA ALA A 225 2.57 -4.83 20.18
C ALA A 225 1.12 -5.09 20.62
N THR A 226 0.70 -6.37 20.68
CA THR A 226 -0.58 -6.83 21.23
C THR A 226 -0.49 -7.11 22.73
#